data_AF-A0A537JCA7-F1
#
_entry.id   AF-A0A537JCA7-F1
#
_cell.length_a   1.000
_cell.length_b   1.000
_cell.length_c   1.000
_cell.angle_alpha   90.00
_cell.angle_beta   90.00
_cell.angle_gamma   90.00
#
_symmetry.space_group_name_H-M   'P 1'
#
loop_
_entity.id
_entity.type
_entity.pdbx_description
1 polymer ?
#
loop_
_entity_poly.entity_id
_entity_poly.type
_entity_poly.pdbx_seq_one_letter_code
_entity_poly.pdbx_strand_id
1 'polypeptide(L)'
;MSLFYETAGEYQTALSVIQQARPYVNEGPLFKDVWSATIGDIYRLLGKYDSASYYLNPFNTDADPSLLGRKNLSRLYIDLGDYDKALSLINSLIEIKNYPADPDSRGVLFTISASACFGKKDYTSALKFAREGLPMLKAGHRKVRMIDNYELLAKIFHCLRKDDSAYYYQTRFYEMKDSIVNRQFLWRLNNYKNEADEEKKTSQINLLNKENQLKDQKLKQQALVRNSLVGGFILLFLLALVIFRNLSLKRKKERAELQKKGSELEMQALRAQMNPHFIFNCLSSINKFILKEDTDTASDYLTRFSRLIRTVLTNSQLSLIPLSDEIEMVRLYLEMERLRFSDSFDYNIIYENTIESETIYIPPMLLQPFCENAIWHGLMHKQGQGKLDVTMSVVNDQLQCVIADNGIGREKAAEMKTKSGVKQKSFGLKITTERLALFNNEKSADSFFRTEDVLDQDGNISGTKVILNIKLKQQATTQTVNEPA
;
A
#
# COMPACT_ATOMS: atom_id res chain seq x y z
N MET A 1 4.51 52.72 36.24
CA MET A 1 5.86 52.30 35.81
C MET A 1 6.77 53.50 35.53
N SER A 2 6.42 54.45 34.66
CA SER A 2 7.29 55.60 34.35
C SER A 2 7.77 56.40 35.59
N LEU A 3 6.87 56.78 36.51
CA LEU A 3 7.23 57.45 37.78
C LEU A 3 8.25 56.66 38.63
N PHE A 4 8.27 55.32 38.52
CA PHE A 4 9.23 54.49 39.24
C PHE A 4 10.64 54.63 38.65
N TYR A 5 10.79 54.60 37.32
CA TYR A 5 12.06 54.86 36.63
C TYR A 5 12.54 56.31 36.84
N GLU A 6 11.62 57.27 36.87
CA GLU A 6 11.91 58.66 37.22
C GLU A 6 12.51 58.77 38.63
N THR A 7 11.89 58.13 39.62
CA THR A 7 12.44 58.06 40.99
C THR A 7 13.73 57.25 41.09
N ALA A 8 14.08 56.46 40.07
CA ALA A 8 15.35 55.74 39.94
C ALA A 8 16.43 56.54 39.19
N GLY A 9 16.13 57.78 38.76
CA GLY A 9 17.04 58.64 38.00
C GLY A 9 17.23 58.20 36.54
N GLU A 10 16.43 57.26 36.04
CA GLU A 10 16.50 56.76 34.66
C GLU A 10 15.49 57.49 33.77
N TYR A 11 15.71 58.80 33.57
CA TYR A 11 14.74 59.66 32.90
C TYR A 11 14.47 59.27 31.43
N GLN A 12 15.45 58.70 30.72
CA GLN A 12 15.25 58.21 29.35
C GLN A 12 14.35 56.97 29.32
N THR A 13 14.54 56.03 30.25
CA THR A 13 13.67 54.86 30.41
C THR A 13 12.28 55.28 30.90
N ALA A 14 12.21 56.26 31.80
CA ALA A 14 10.94 56.85 32.24
C ALA A 14 10.18 57.48 31.05
N LEU A 15 10.90 58.16 30.15
CA LEU A 15 10.35 58.76 28.93
C LEU A 15 9.85 57.70 27.95
N SER A 16 10.61 56.63 27.70
CA SER A 16 10.18 55.57 26.78
C SER A 16 8.93 54.85 27.31
N VAL A 17 8.87 54.58 28.61
CA VAL A 17 7.71 53.94 29.26
C VAL A 17 6.47 54.83 29.22
N ILE A 18 6.57 56.15 29.49
CA ILE A 18 5.39 57.04 29.42
C ILE A 18 4.91 57.23 27.97
N GLN A 19 5.82 57.19 26.99
CA GLN A 19 5.45 57.26 25.57
C GLN A 19 4.64 56.05 25.11
N GLN A 20 4.88 54.86 25.68
CA GLN A 20 4.06 53.67 25.40
C GLN A 20 2.61 53.84 25.87
N ALA A 21 2.35 54.71 26.84
CA ALA A 21 0.99 55.02 27.31
C ALA A 21 0.24 56.00 26.38
N ARG A 22 0.89 56.56 25.36
CA ARG A 22 0.30 57.53 24.41
C ARG A 22 -1.02 57.07 23.76
N PRO A 23 -1.21 55.81 23.35
CA PRO A 23 -2.47 55.36 22.73
C PRO A 23 -3.70 55.55 23.63
N TYR A 24 -3.50 55.51 24.96
CA TYR A 24 -4.58 55.56 25.97
C TYR A 24 -4.90 57.00 26.42
N VAL A 25 -4.17 58.01 25.92
CA VAL A 25 -4.29 59.42 26.35
C VAL A 25 -5.69 60.00 26.10
N ASN A 26 -6.39 59.49 25.08
CA ASN A 26 -7.72 59.98 24.71
C ASN A 26 -8.86 59.25 25.42
N GLU A 27 -8.58 58.31 26.33
CA GLU A 27 -9.61 57.54 27.06
C GLU A 27 -10.31 58.35 28.16
N GLY A 28 -9.80 59.54 28.50
CA GLY A 28 -10.49 60.48 29.38
C GLY A 28 -9.64 61.70 29.74
N PRO A 29 -10.26 62.82 30.17
CA PRO A 29 -9.56 64.06 30.52
C PRO A 29 -8.53 63.85 31.63
N LEU A 30 -8.84 63.05 32.65
CA LEU A 30 -7.91 62.73 33.74
C LEU A 30 -6.64 62.00 33.27
N PHE A 31 -6.77 61.07 32.31
CA PHE A 31 -5.62 60.35 31.76
C PHE A 31 -4.73 61.25 30.92
N LYS A 32 -5.35 62.13 30.12
CA LYS A 32 -4.62 63.14 29.35
C LYS A 32 -3.81 64.07 30.25
N ASP A 33 -4.41 64.54 31.35
CA ASP A 33 -3.76 65.45 32.28
C ASP A 33 -2.59 64.81 33.00
N VAL A 34 -2.79 63.60 33.54
CA VAL A 34 -1.71 62.86 34.21
C VAL A 34 -0.57 62.56 33.24
N TRP A 35 -0.88 62.08 32.03
CA TRP A 35 0.14 61.79 31.02
C TRP A 35 0.92 63.05 30.62
N SER A 36 0.24 64.16 30.35
CA SER A 36 0.85 65.42 29.91
C SER A 36 1.68 66.06 31.03
N ALA A 37 1.19 66.01 32.26
CA ALA A 37 1.92 66.50 33.43
C ALA A 37 3.18 65.66 33.73
N THR A 38 3.08 64.33 33.60
CA THR A 38 4.21 63.42 33.83
C THR A 38 5.26 63.52 32.73
N ILE A 39 4.87 63.48 31.44
CA ILE A 39 5.83 63.59 30.34
C ILE A 39 6.52 64.96 30.33
N GLY A 40 5.78 66.03 30.66
CA GLY A 40 6.33 67.37 30.79
C GLY A 40 7.40 67.50 31.89
N ASP A 41 7.16 66.89 33.05
CA ASP A 41 8.14 66.87 34.16
C ASP A 41 9.38 66.04 33.82
N ILE A 42 9.21 64.91 33.12
CA ILE A 42 10.34 64.10 32.64
C ILE A 42 11.20 64.89 31.64
N TYR A 43 10.59 65.64 30.72
CA TYR A 43 11.33 66.53 29.82
C TYR A 43 12.05 67.66 30.57
N ARG A 44 11.45 68.22 31.63
CA ARG A 44 12.10 69.20 32.51
C ARG A 44 13.32 68.60 33.20
N LEU A 45 13.20 67.40 33.77
CA LEU A 45 14.31 66.66 34.40
C LEU A 45 15.43 66.29 33.41
N LEU A 46 15.10 66.11 32.12
CA LEU A 46 16.06 65.93 31.03
C LEU A 46 16.69 67.24 30.52
N GLY A 47 16.32 68.40 31.07
CA GLY A 47 16.77 69.72 30.62
C GLY A 47 16.17 70.18 29.29
N LYS A 48 15.15 69.50 28.77
CA LYS A 48 14.48 69.82 27.50
C LYS A 48 13.30 70.76 27.74
N TYR A 49 13.59 72.00 28.12
CA TYR A 49 12.58 72.96 28.59
C TYR A 49 11.52 73.35 27.54
N ASP A 50 11.86 73.38 26.25
CA ASP A 50 10.88 73.63 25.18
C ASP A 50 9.81 72.54 25.12
N SER A 51 10.25 71.28 25.20
CA SER A 51 9.35 70.12 25.25
C SER A 51 8.55 70.11 26.55
N ALA A 52 9.18 70.41 27.69
CA ALA A 52 8.47 70.51 28.96
C ALA A 52 7.36 71.57 28.93
N SER A 53 7.66 72.75 28.35
CA SER A 53 6.70 73.85 28.18
C SER A 53 5.52 73.44 27.30
N TYR A 54 5.79 72.76 26.18
CA TYR A 54 4.73 72.27 25.29
C TYR A 54 3.68 71.41 26.02
N TYR A 55 4.13 70.47 26.87
CA TYR A 55 3.21 69.57 27.58
C TYR A 55 2.62 70.18 28.86
N LEU A 56 3.27 71.16 29.48
CA LEU A 56 2.83 71.76 30.76
C LEU A 56 2.01 73.04 30.61
N ASN A 57 2.14 73.78 29.49
CA ASN A 57 1.40 75.01 29.24
C ASN A 57 -0.14 74.90 29.36
N PRO A 58 -0.79 73.79 28.99
CA PRO A 58 -2.24 73.63 29.17
C PRO A 58 -2.71 73.78 30.64
N PHE A 59 -1.82 73.55 31.62
CA PHE A 59 -2.14 73.69 33.05
C PHE A 59 -2.06 75.12 33.58
N ASN A 60 -1.78 76.11 32.71
CA ASN A 60 -1.74 77.53 33.07
C ASN A 60 -3.13 78.20 33.08
N THR A 61 -4.22 77.45 33.27
CA THR A 61 -5.59 77.95 33.20
C THR A 61 -6.30 77.79 34.54
N ASP A 62 -7.23 78.69 34.88
CA ASP A 62 -7.99 78.68 36.14
C ASP A 62 -9.10 77.62 36.19
N ALA A 63 -9.46 77.03 35.04
CA ALA A 63 -10.47 75.98 34.93
C ALA A 63 -9.89 74.60 35.26
N ASP A 64 -10.32 74.05 36.41
CA ASP A 64 -9.97 72.74 36.99
C ASP A 64 -8.46 72.51 37.29
N PRO A 65 -8.02 72.67 38.55
CA PRO A 65 -6.61 72.58 38.91
C PRO A 65 -6.15 71.12 38.94
N SER A 66 -5.53 70.63 37.86
CA SER A 66 -4.66 69.46 37.97
C SER A 66 -3.49 69.80 38.89
N LEU A 67 -3.54 69.31 40.14
CA LEU A 67 -2.48 69.50 41.13
C LEU A 67 -1.12 69.10 40.57
N LEU A 68 -1.06 67.95 39.87
CA LEU A 68 0.16 67.43 39.29
C LEU A 68 0.69 68.34 38.17
N GLY A 69 -0.19 68.76 37.25
CA GLY A 69 0.15 69.63 36.14
C GLY A 69 0.64 71.00 36.58
N ARG A 70 -0.13 71.70 37.44
CA ARG A 70 0.25 73.03 37.96
C ARG A 70 1.51 72.99 38.83
N LYS A 71 1.69 71.94 39.64
CA LYS A 71 2.91 71.73 40.42
C LYS A 71 4.14 71.58 39.51
N ASN A 72 4.03 70.78 38.45
CA ASN A 72 5.12 70.55 37.50
C ASN A 72 5.41 71.79 36.65
N LEU A 73 4.37 72.53 36.23
CA LEU A 73 4.50 73.82 35.55
C LEU A 73 5.18 74.86 36.45
N SER A 74 4.83 74.91 37.74
CA SER A 74 5.48 75.82 38.70
C SER A 74 6.97 75.53 38.87
N ARG A 75 7.35 74.24 38.90
CA ARG A 75 8.76 73.83 38.90
C ARG A 75 9.47 74.23 37.62
N LEU A 76 8.83 74.07 36.47
CA LEU A 76 9.37 74.53 35.19
C LEU A 76 9.60 76.05 35.20
N TYR A 77 8.67 76.85 35.72
CA TYR A 77 8.89 78.30 35.84
C TYR A 77 10.04 78.65 36.79
N ILE A 78 10.24 77.91 37.88
CA ILE A 78 11.41 78.10 38.75
C ILE A 78 12.71 77.80 37.99
N ASP A 79 12.75 76.70 37.24
CA ASP A 79 13.93 76.31 36.44
C ASP A 79 14.24 77.34 35.32
N LEU A 80 13.20 78.00 34.79
CA LEU A 80 13.30 79.08 33.81
C LEU A 80 13.58 80.46 34.43
N GLY A 81 13.53 80.59 35.75
CA GLY A 81 13.73 81.86 36.47
C GLY A 81 12.49 82.76 36.62
N ASP A 82 11.32 82.31 36.15
CA ASP A 82 10.03 83.01 36.20
C ASP A 82 9.34 82.82 37.58
N TYR A 83 9.99 83.25 38.66
CA TYR A 83 9.54 82.96 40.04
C TYR A 83 8.16 83.53 40.40
N ASP A 84 7.77 84.68 39.83
CA ASP A 84 6.47 85.30 40.10
C ASP A 84 5.31 84.50 39.53
N LYS A 85 5.48 83.92 38.33
CA LYS A 85 4.49 83.01 37.73
C LYS A 85 4.36 81.72 38.54
N ALA A 86 5.49 81.18 39.02
CA ALA A 86 5.49 80.01 39.89
C ALA A 86 4.72 80.25 41.19
N LEU A 87 4.97 81.39 41.86
CA LEU A 87 4.26 81.76 43.10
C LEU A 87 2.77 82.00 42.85
N SER A 88 2.41 82.69 41.77
CA SER A 88 1.01 82.93 41.39
C SER A 88 0.24 81.61 41.23
N LEU A 89 0.82 80.67 40.46
CA LEU A 89 0.21 79.35 40.27
C LEU A 89 0.05 78.58 41.58
N ILE A 90 1.05 78.59 42.46
CA ILE A 90 0.97 77.84 43.72
C ILE A 90 0.02 78.49 44.72
N ASN A 91 0.01 79.82 44.80
CA ASN A 91 -0.92 80.55 45.67
C ASN A 91 -2.37 80.27 45.27
N SER A 92 -2.65 80.22 43.96
CA SER A 92 -3.98 79.81 43.46
C SER A 92 -4.40 78.41 43.92
N LEU A 93 -3.45 77.51 44.22
CA LEU A 93 -3.72 76.17 44.73
C LEU A 93 -3.89 76.13 46.25
N ILE A 94 -3.13 76.95 46.98
CA ILE A 94 -3.13 77.00 48.46
C ILE A 94 -4.36 77.76 48.98
N GLU A 95 -4.85 78.78 48.25
CA GLU A 95 -6.05 79.55 48.60
C GLU A 95 -7.34 78.71 48.55
N ILE A 96 -7.33 77.61 47.79
CA ILE A 96 -8.42 76.64 47.78
C ILE A 96 -8.44 75.92 49.14
N LYS A 97 -9.40 76.29 50.00
CA LYS A 97 -9.54 75.75 51.35
C LYS A 97 -9.55 74.22 51.33
N ASN A 98 -8.72 73.61 52.16
CA ASN A 98 -8.53 72.15 52.29
C ASN A 98 -7.95 71.44 51.04
N TYR A 99 -7.37 72.17 50.08
CA TYR A 99 -6.73 71.59 48.89
C TYR A 99 -5.19 71.80 48.90
N PRO A 100 -4.39 70.79 48.52
CA PRO A 100 -4.76 69.38 48.48
C PRO A 100 -5.09 68.87 49.90
N ALA A 101 -6.01 67.90 49.99
CA ALA A 101 -6.43 67.30 51.26
C ALA A 101 -5.30 66.51 51.94
N ASP A 102 -4.40 65.94 51.14
CA ASP A 102 -3.21 65.21 51.58
C ASP A 102 -2.13 66.16 52.13
N PRO A 103 -1.74 66.04 53.41
CA PRO A 103 -0.67 66.85 54.02
C PRO A 103 0.63 66.78 53.22
N ASP A 104 0.98 65.61 52.69
CA ASP A 104 2.23 65.43 51.95
C ASP A 104 2.27 66.27 50.67
N SER A 105 1.20 66.21 49.87
CA SER A 105 1.07 67.03 48.65
C SER A 105 1.02 68.52 48.96
N ARG A 106 0.44 68.93 50.10
CA ARG A 106 0.49 70.32 50.56
C ARG A 106 1.91 70.73 50.91
N GLY A 107 2.64 69.90 51.65
CA GLY A 107 4.05 70.13 51.99
C GLY A 107 4.95 70.28 50.76
N VAL A 108 4.64 69.58 49.66
CA VAL A 108 5.34 69.77 48.38
C VAL A 108 5.07 71.15 47.79
N LEU A 109 3.82 71.64 47.81
CA LEU A 109 3.51 73.00 47.34
C LEU A 109 4.26 74.07 48.15
N PHE A 110 4.28 73.95 49.48
CA PHE A 110 5.06 74.81 50.36
C PHE A 110 6.56 74.78 50.03
N THR A 111 7.10 73.61 49.68
CA THR A 111 8.51 73.48 49.27
C THR A 111 8.78 74.20 47.94
N ILE A 112 7.85 74.12 46.98
CA ILE A 112 7.99 74.81 45.70
C ILE A 112 7.86 76.34 45.89
N SER A 113 6.94 76.81 46.72
CA SER A 113 6.86 78.24 47.09
C SER A 113 8.15 78.72 47.76
N ALA A 114 8.71 77.92 48.65
CA ALA A 114 9.99 78.22 49.28
C ALA A 114 11.13 78.30 48.24
N SER A 115 11.17 77.39 47.27
CA SER A 115 12.16 77.42 46.18
C SER A 115 12.02 78.67 45.31
N ALA A 116 10.80 79.08 44.99
CA ALA A 116 10.56 80.30 44.23
C ALA A 116 10.98 81.56 45.00
N CYS A 117 10.62 81.67 46.29
CA CYS A 117 11.09 82.76 47.16
C CYS A 117 12.62 82.78 47.30
N PHE A 118 13.25 81.60 47.41
CA PHE A 118 14.70 81.48 47.46
C PHE A 118 15.35 81.98 46.16
N GLY A 119 14.81 81.63 45.00
CA GLY A 119 15.25 82.14 43.69
C GLY A 119 15.14 83.66 43.56
N LYS A 120 14.08 84.25 44.15
CA LYS A 120 13.92 85.72 44.28
C LYS A 120 14.87 86.36 45.29
N LYS A 121 15.70 85.58 45.99
CA LYS A 121 16.56 86.01 47.11
C LYS A 121 15.80 86.53 48.33
N ASP A 122 14.50 86.25 48.43
CA ASP A 122 13.70 86.48 49.65
C ASP A 122 13.85 85.28 50.58
N TYR A 123 14.99 85.24 51.27
CA TYR A 123 15.34 84.13 52.16
C TYR A 123 14.43 84.05 53.39
N THR A 124 13.81 85.16 53.79
CA THR A 124 12.88 85.23 54.93
C THR A 124 11.57 84.52 54.63
N SER A 125 10.94 84.82 53.49
CA SER A 125 9.73 84.12 53.05
C SER A 125 10.04 82.68 52.66
N ALA A 126 11.19 82.42 52.02
CA ALA A 126 11.64 81.08 51.71
C ALA A 126 11.76 80.20 52.96
N LEU A 127 12.36 80.74 54.04
CA LEU A 127 12.48 80.02 55.31
C LEU A 127 11.12 79.70 55.92
N LYS A 128 10.19 80.66 55.88
CA LYS A 128 8.83 80.47 56.40
C LYS A 128 8.13 79.31 55.70
N PHE A 129 8.06 79.37 54.36
CA PHE A 129 7.39 78.32 53.58
C PHE A 129 8.07 76.95 53.73
N ALA A 130 9.41 76.90 53.74
CA ALA A 130 10.13 75.63 53.90
C ALA A 130 9.88 74.99 55.27
N ARG A 131 9.86 75.80 56.34
CA ARG A 131 9.55 75.33 57.72
C ARG A 131 8.10 74.89 57.88
N GLU A 132 7.15 75.58 57.26
CA GLU A 132 5.73 75.21 57.29
C GLU A 132 5.46 73.91 56.50
N GLY A 133 6.17 73.69 55.39
CA GLY A 133 6.03 72.48 54.57
C GLY A 133 6.63 71.21 55.19
N LEU A 134 7.75 71.32 55.91
CA LEU A 134 8.48 70.17 56.47
C LEU A 134 7.65 69.23 57.37
N PRO A 135 6.85 69.69 58.37
CA PRO A 135 6.03 68.80 59.17
C PRO A 135 4.95 68.09 58.35
N MET A 136 4.44 68.73 57.29
CA MET A 136 3.45 68.13 56.40
C MET A 136 4.05 67.00 55.56
N LEU A 137 5.27 67.19 55.05
CA LEU A 137 6.05 66.15 54.38
C LEU A 137 6.35 64.97 55.34
N LYS A 138 6.65 65.25 56.61
CA LYS A 138 6.86 64.21 57.65
C LYS A 138 5.61 63.37 57.91
N ALA A 139 4.42 63.99 57.93
CA ALA A 139 3.16 63.28 58.07
C ALA A 139 2.83 62.37 56.86
N GLY A 140 3.38 62.66 55.69
CA GLY A 140 3.18 61.91 54.46
C GLY A 140 3.85 60.53 54.36
N HIS A 141 4.75 60.19 55.29
CA HIS A 141 5.57 58.97 55.31
C HIS A 141 6.42 58.69 54.03
N ARG A 142 6.40 59.57 53.02
CA ARG A 142 7.21 59.47 51.79
C ARG A 142 8.53 60.21 51.93
N LYS A 143 9.52 59.54 52.54
CA LYS A 143 10.87 60.08 52.81
C LYS A 143 11.53 60.79 51.61
N VAL A 144 11.30 60.32 50.39
CA VAL A 144 11.85 60.90 49.15
C VAL A 144 11.50 62.39 48.99
N ARG A 145 10.28 62.80 49.38
CA ARG A 145 9.81 64.18 49.22
C ARG A 145 10.41 65.16 50.21
N MET A 146 11.11 64.68 51.25
CA MET A 146 11.79 65.52 52.24
C MET A 146 13.17 66.01 51.75
N ILE A 147 13.75 65.36 50.75
CA ILE A 147 15.11 65.66 50.27
C ILE A 147 15.20 67.08 49.75
N ASP A 148 14.32 67.45 48.82
CA ASP A 148 14.29 68.79 48.21
C ASP A 148 14.12 69.87 49.29
N ASN A 149 13.28 69.60 50.30
CA ASN A 149 13.03 70.53 51.40
C ASN A 149 14.24 70.65 52.35
N TYR A 150 14.93 69.55 52.67
CA TYR A 150 16.15 69.58 53.47
C TYR A 150 17.31 70.27 52.76
N GLU A 151 17.49 70.03 51.46
CA GLU A 151 18.47 70.72 50.64
C GLU A 151 18.19 72.23 50.61
N LEU A 152 16.93 72.59 50.41
CA LEU A 152 16.50 73.99 50.37
C LEU A 152 16.69 74.68 51.72
N LEU A 153 16.32 74.05 52.83
CA LEU A 153 16.55 74.59 54.18
C LEU A 153 18.04 74.80 54.46
N ALA A 154 18.89 73.85 54.08
CA ALA A 154 20.34 74.00 54.22
C ALA A 154 20.85 75.24 53.45
N LYS A 155 20.45 75.40 52.19
CA LYS A 155 20.79 76.57 51.35
C LYS A 155 20.27 77.88 51.95
N ILE A 156 19.02 77.92 52.40
CA ILE A 156 18.40 79.10 53.02
C ILE A 156 19.17 79.51 54.29
N PHE A 157 19.44 78.58 55.20
CA PHE A 157 20.16 78.90 56.44
C PHE A 157 21.60 79.35 56.18
N HIS A 158 22.26 78.80 55.16
CA HIS A 158 23.57 79.26 54.72
C HIS A 158 23.52 80.72 54.22
N CYS A 159 22.55 81.06 53.35
CA CYS A 159 22.35 82.43 52.88
C CYS A 159 21.99 83.41 54.02
N LEU A 160 21.33 82.93 55.08
CA LEU A 160 21.00 83.69 56.29
C LEU A 160 22.13 83.73 57.33
N ARG A 161 23.33 83.19 57.03
CA ARG A 161 24.50 83.14 57.94
C ARG A 161 24.23 82.39 59.25
N LYS A 162 23.40 81.34 59.21
CA LYS A 162 23.08 80.46 60.35
C LYS A 162 23.68 79.08 60.14
N ASP A 163 25.00 78.99 60.28
CA ASP A 163 25.77 77.83 59.84
C ASP A 163 25.45 76.54 60.60
N ASP A 164 25.12 76.60 61.90
CA ASP A 164 24.71 75.41 62.68
C ASP A 164 23.44 74.75 62.12
N SER A 165 22.45 75.57 61.77
CA SER A 165 21.20 75.10 61.17
C SER A 165 21.42 74.60 59.74
N ALA A 166 22.28 75.29 58.97
CA ALA A 166 22.64 74.86 57.63
C ALA A 166 23.30 73.47 57.65
N TYR A 167 24.26 73.26 58.55
CA TYR A 167 24.94 71.98 58.75
C TYR A 167 23.95 70.87 59.14
N TYR A 168 23.05 71.13 60.10
CA TYR A 168 22.05 70.15 60.51
C TYR A 168 21.19 69.65 59.33
N TYR A 169 20.63 70.56 58.54
CA TYR A 169 19.78 70.19 57.40
C TYR A 169 20.57 69.57 56.26
N GLN A 170 21.82 69.97 56.08
CA GLN A 170 22.72 69.37 55.11
C GLN A 170 23.06 67.91 55.47
N THR A 171 23.32 67.62 56.75
CA THR A 171 23.52 66.24 57.22
C THR A 171 22.28 65.38 56.99
N ARG A 172 21.08 65.89 57.30
CA ARG A 172 19.81 65.19 57.01
C ARG A 172 19.58 64.93 55.52
N PHE A 173 19.96 65.87 54.67
CA PHE A 173 19.91 65.70 53.22
C PHE A 173 20.83 64.56 52.76
N TYR A 174 22.09 64.53 53.21
CA TYR A 174 23.04 63.47 52.83
C TYR A 174 22.63 62.10 53.34
N GLU A 175 22.22 61.97 54.60
CA GLU A 175 21.69 60.72 55.18
C GLU A 175 20.56 60.13 54.32
N MET A 176 19.65 61.00 53.85
CA MET A 176 18.52 60.59 53.04
C MET A 176 18.92 60.26 51.61
N LYS A 177 19.81 61.07 51.01
CA LYS A 177 20.32 60.88 49.65
C LYS A 177 21.04 59.55 49.52
N ASP A 178 21.91 59.20 50.46
CA ASP A 178 22.67 57.95 50.44
C ASP A 178 21.75 56.73 50.53
N SER A 179 20.70 56.80 51.37
CA SER A 179 19.69 55.72 51.48
C SER A 179 18.94 55.48 50.17
N ILE A 180 18.61 56.53 49.43
CA ILE A 180 17.90 56.43 48.14
C ILE A 180 18.83 55.95 47.04
N VAL A 181 20.03 56.53 46.92
CA VAL A 181 21.01 56.11 45.91
C VAL A 181 21.34 54.62 46.09
N ASN A 182 21.52 54.16 47.32
CA ASN A 182 21.72 52.74 47.60
C ASN A 182 20.52 51.87 47.17
N ARG A 183 19.28 52.33 47.40
CA ARG A 183 18.07 51.62 46.94
C ARG A 183 17.98 51.57 45.41
N GLN A 184 18.29 52.68 44.73
CA GLN A 184 18.32 52.74 43.26
C GLN A 184 19.37 51.79 42.70
N PHE A 185 20.56 51.76 43.32
CA PHE A 185 21.63 50.85 42.94
C PHE A 185 21.24 49.38 43.12
N LEU A 186 20.70 49.01 44.28
CA LEU A 186 20.23 47.64 44.54
C LEU A 186 19.13 47.21 43.56
N TRP A 187 18.24 48.13 43.20
CA TRP A 187 17.20 47.86 42.22
C TRP A 187 17.78 47.61 40.83
N ARG A 188 18.70 48.46 40.35
CA ARG A 188 19.39 48.24 39.06
C ARG A 188 20.10 46.90 39.03
N LEU A 189 20.85 46.58 40.10
CA LEU A 189 21.56 45.31 40.24
C LEU A 189 20.60 44.11 40.15
N ASN A 190 19.44 44.20 40.78
CA ASN A 190 18.43 43.14 40.73
C ASN A 190 17.85 42.97 39.32
N ASN A 191 17.55 44.06 38.61
CA ASN A 191 17.07 43.97 37.23
C ASN A 191 18.11 43.36 36.29
N TYR A 192 19.37 43.80 36.37
CA TYR A 192 20.44 43.21 35.57
C TYR A 192 20.60 41.71 35.83
N LYS A 193 20.47 41.29 37.10
CA LYS A 193 20.50 39.87 37.46
C LYS A 193 19.31 39.11 36.87
N ASN A 194 18.10 39.67 36.98
CA ASN A 194 16.89 39.04 36.45
C ASN A 194 16.95 38.91 34.92
N GLU A 195 17.39 39.95 34.21
CA GLU A 195 17.58 39.93 32.76
C GLU A 195 18.58 38.84 32.34
N ALA A 196 19.72 38.75 33.03
CA ALA A 196 20.72 37.71 32.77
C ALA A 196 20.17 36.30 33.04
N ASP A 197 19.40 36.11 34.12
CA ASP A 197 18.77 34.83 34.44
C ASP A 197 17.67 34.46 33.42
N GLU A 198 16.90 35.44 32.93
CA GLU A 198 15.91 35.25 31.86
C GLU A 198 16.55 34.91 30.53
N GLU A 199 17.64 35.58 30.15
CA GLU A 199 18.41 35.28 28.94
C GLU A 199 18.96 33.86 28.98
N LYS A 200 19.49 33.43 30.13
CA LYS A 200 19.97 32.06 30.34
C LYS A 200 18.86 31.03 30.20
N LYS A 201 17.69 31.26 30.82
CA LYS A 201 16.52 30.37 30.69
C LYS A 201 16.06 30.29 29.24
N THR A 202 15.99 31.42 28.54
CA THR A 202 15.58 31.50 27.14
C THR A 202 16.56 30.73 26.24
N SER A 203 17.86 30.89 26.48
CA SER A 203 18.91 30.15 25.78
C SER A 203 18.78 28.63 26.00
N GLN A 204 18.48 28.21 27.23
CA GLN A 204 18.27 26.79 27.55
C GLN A 204 17.02 26.21 26.89
N ILE A 205 15.90 26.97 26.86
CA ILE A 205 14.68 26.58 26.15
C ILE A 205 14.96 26.44 24.65
N ASN A 206 15.70 27.40 24.06
CA ASN A 206 16.07 27.35 22.65
C ASN A 206 16.95 26.14 22.33
N LEU A 207 17.90 25.79 23.21
CA LEU A 207 18.72 24.60 23.05
C LEU A 207 17.87 23.33 23.11
N LEU A 208 16.99 23.22 24.12
CA LEU A 208 16.09 22.07 24.27
C LEU A 208 15.16 21.92 23.06
N ASN A 209 14.64 23.03 22.54
CA ASN A 209 13.81 23.04 21.33
C ASN A 209 14.60 22.56 20.10
N LYS A 210 15.85 23.00 19.93
CA LYS A 210 16.74 22.52 18.86
C LYS A 210 17.03 21.02 19.00
N GLU A 211 17.30 20.53 20.22
CA GLU A 211 17.51 19.10 20.47
C GLU A 211 16.27 18.26 20.15
N ASN A 212 15.09 18.73 20.54
CA ASN A 212 13.83 18.06 20.22
C ASN A 212 13.58 18.04 18.71
N GLN A 213 13.82 19.16 18.01
CA GLN A 213 13.73 19.19 16.54
C GLN A 213 14.70 18.21 15.87
N LEU A 214 15.95 18.12 16.36
CA LEU A 214 16.93 17.16 15.85
C LEU A 214 16.51 15.70 16.12
N LYS A 215 15.96 15.41 17.31
CA LYS A 215 15.42 14.09 17.63
C LYS A 215 14.27 13.74 16.69
N ASP A 216 13.34 14.65 16.46
CA ASP A 216 12.21 14.44 15.55
C ASP A 216 12.69 14.22 14.11
N GLN A 217 13.70 14.95 13.65
CA GLN A 217 14.31 14.74 12.34
C GLN A 217 14.96 13.35 12.24
N LYS A 218 15.71 12.92 13.26
CA LYS A 218 16.32 11.59 13.30
C LYS A 218 15.26 10.48 13.31
N LEU A 219 14.18 10.64 14.07
CA LEU A 219 13.07 9.68 14.11
C LEU A 219 12.39 9.57 12.74
N LYS A 220 12.16 10.70 12.05
CA LYS A 220 11.62 10.70 10.68
C LYS A 220 12.55 10.00 9.69
N GLN A 221 13.86 10.27 9.74
CA GLN A 221 14.84 9.57 8.90
C GLN A 221 14.87 8.06 9.17
N GLN A 222 14.87 7.65 10.43
CA GLN A 222 14.82 6.23 10.81
C GLN A 222 13.53 5.55 10.34
N ALA A 223 12.38 6.23 10.47
CA ALA A 223 11.09 5.71 10.00
C ALA A 223 11.07 5.55 8.47
N LEU A 224 11.62 6.50 7.72
CA LEU A 224 11.74 6.40 6.26
C LEU A 224 12.61 5.21 5.85
N VAL A 225 13.81 5.06 6.43
CA VAL A 225 14.69 3.92 6.13
C VAL A 225 14.00 2.60 6.46
N ARG A 226 13.38 2.47 7.64
CA ARG A 226 12.64 1.27 8.05
C ARG A 226 11.50 0.96 7.08
N ASN A 227 10.68 1.94 6.73
CA ASN A 227 9.54 1.75 5.85
C ASN A 227 9.98 1.38 4.42
N SER A 228 11.05 1.99 3.92
CA SER A 228 11.65 1.64 2.61
C SER A 228 12.17 0.20 2.60
N LEU A 229 12.81 -0.26 3.67
CA LEU A 229 13.25 -1.66 3.79
C LEU A 229 12.06 -2.63 3.79
N VAL A 230 11.03 -2.35 4.59
CA VAL A 230 9.81 -3.18 4.62
C VAL A 230 9.14 -3.22 3.25
N GLY A 231 9.01 -2.08 2.58
CA GLY A 231 8.48 -2.00 1.22
C GLY A 231 9.30 -2.80 0.21
N GLY A 232 10.64 -2.74 0.30
CA GLY A 232 11.55 -3.52 -0.53
C GLY A 232 11.39 -5.03 -0.33
N PHE A 233 11.24 -5.51 0.91
CA PHE A 233 10.99 -6.92 1.20
C PHE A 233 9.64 -7.40 0.64
N ILE A 234 8.58 -6.60 0.79
CA ILE A 234 7.26 -6.93 0.23
C ILE A 234 7.34 -7.04 -1.30
N LEU A 235 8.04 -6.12 -1.96
CA LEU A 235 8.22 -6.14 -3.41
C LEU A 235 8.99 -7.39 -3.88
N LEU A 236 10.08 -7.74 -3.21
CA LEU A 236 10.85 -8.94 -3.51
C LEU A 236 10.03 -10.22 -3.30
N PHE A 237 9.22 -10.27 -2.25
CA PHE A 237 8.33 -11.40 -1.98
C PHE A 237 7.27 -11.56 -3.08
N LEU A 238 6.64 -10.46 -3.51
CA LEU A 238 5.68 -10.49 -4.62
C LEU A 238 6.32 -10.93 -5.93
N LEU A 239 7.54 -10.45 -6.24
CA LEU A 239 8.31 -10.91 -7.41
C LEU A 239 8.61 -12.41 -7.35
N ALA A 240 9.04 -12.91 -6.19
CA ALA A 240 9.29 -14.33 -5.98
C ALA A 240 8.02 -15.18 -6.20
N LEU A 241 6.86 -14.73 -5.73
CA LEU A 241 5.57 -15.40 -5.95
C LEU A 241 5.20 -15.46 -7.44
N VAL A 242 5.39 -14.38 -8.19
CA VAL A 242 5.11 -14.35 -9.63
C VAL A 242 6.03 -15.30 -10.38
N ILE A 243 7.33 -15.29 -10.09
CA ILE A 243 8.31 -16.19 -10.69
C ILE A 243 7.96 -17.64 -10.37
N PHE A 244 7.67 -17.95 -9.11
CA PHE A 244 7.29 -19.29 -8.66
C PHE A 244 6.02 -19.81 -9.36
N ARG A 245 5.00 -18.96 -9.49
CA ARG A 245 3.76 -19.28 -10.22
C ARG A 245 4.04 -19.60 -11.68
N ASN A 246 4.84 -18.78 -12.36
CA ASN A 246 5.17 -18.97 -13.78
C ASN A 246 5.97 -20.26 -14.02
N LEU A 247 6.96 -20.56 -13.18
CA LEU A 247 7.73 -21.81 -13.23
C LEU A 247 6.84 -23.03 -12.98
N SER A 248 5.94 -22.93 -12.01
CA SER A 248 4.99 -24.01 -11.71
C SER A 248 4.03 -24.28 -12.85
N LEU A 249 3.53 -23.24 -13.52
CA LEU A 249 2.67 -23.37 -14.70
C LEU A 249 3.41 -23.99 -15.89
N LYS A 250 4.66 -23.57 -16.13
CA LYS A 250 5.49 -24.14 -17.21
C LYS A 250 5.71 -25.64 -16.99
N ARG A 251 6.11 -26.04 -15.77
CA ARG A 251 6.30 -27.46 -15.40
C ARG A 251 5.03 -28.28 -15.55
N LYS A 252 3.86 -27.72 -15.21
CA LYS A 252 2.57 -28.41 -15.39
C LYS A 252 2.25 -28.64 -16.86
N LYS A 253 2.50 -27.65 -17.73
CA LYS A 253 2.33 -27.79 -19.19
C LYS A 253 3.26 -28.86 -19.77
N GLU A 254 4.55 -28.78 -19.45
CA GLU A 254 5.53 -29.77 -19.91
C GLU A 254 5.16 -31.20 -19.48
N ARG A 255 4.71 -31.39 -18.23
CA ARG A 255 4.25 -32.69 -17.75
C ARG A 255 3.01 -33.18 -18.51
N ALA A 256 2.04 -32.30 -18.76
CA ALA A 256 0.84 -32.66 -19.51
C ALA A 256 1.17 -33.04 -20.97
N GLU A 257 2.09 -32.32 -21.62
CA GLU A 257 2.58 -32.64 -22.96
C GLU A 257 3.32 -33.98 -23.00
N LEU A 258 4.21 -34.23 -22.05
CA LEU A 258 4.92 -35.50 -21.93
C LEU A 258 3.95 -36.67 -21.68
N GLN A 259 2.95 -36.47 -20.83
CA GLN A 259 1.92 -37.49 -20.56
C GLN A 259 1.09 -37.78 -21.82
N LYS A 260 0.68 -36.74 -22.55
CA LYS A 260 -0.04 -36.88 -23.81
C LYS A 260 0.79 -37.67 -24.84
N LYS A 261 2.05 -37.28 -25.03
CA LYS A 261 2.96 -37.97 -25.94
C LYS A 261 3.22 -39.43 -25.53
N GLY A 262 3.33 -39.69 -24.23
CA GLY A 262 3.45 -41.05 -23.69
C GLY A 262 2.23 -41.91 -24.04
N SER A 263 1.02 -41.38 -23.85
CA SER A 263 -0.22 -42.08 -24.22
C SER A 263 -0.36 -42.30 -25.72
N GLU A 264 0.06 -41.33 -26.55
CA GLU A 264 0.08 -41.49 -28.01
C GLU A 264 1.03 -42.59 -28.46
N LEU A 265 2.24 -42.66 -27.87
CA LEU A 265 3.21 -43.71 -28.16
C LEU A 265 2.74 -45.09 -27.69
N GLU A 266 2.12 -45.19 -26.51
CA GLU A 266 1.51 -46.43 -26.04
C GLU A 266 0.41 -46.91 -26.99
N MET A 267 -0.43 -45.98 -27.47
CA MET A 267 -1.48 -46.29 -28.45
C MET A 267 -0.89 -46.75 -29.79
N GLN A 268 0.17 -46.10 -30.26
CA GLN A 268 0.87 -46.50 -31.47
C GLN A 268 1.47 -47.91 -31.32
N ALA A 269 2.05 -48.24 -30.16
CA ALA A 269 2.59 -49.56 -29.88
C ALA A 269 1.49 -50.65 -29.88
N LEU A 270 0.33 -50.38 -29.28
CA LEU A 270 -0.81 -51.30 -29.29
C LEU A 270 -1.42 -51.51 -30.69
N ARG A 271 -1.36 -50.50 -31.56
CA ARG A 271 -1.77 -50.62 -32.98
C ARG A 271 -0.76 -51.41 -33.80
N ALA A 272 0.54 -51.23 -33.55
CA ALA A 272 1.61 -51.95 -34.23
C ALA A 272 1.75 -53.43 -33.78
N GLN A 273 1.13 -53.81 -32.66
CA GLN A 273 1.16 -55.17 -32.15
C GLN A 273 0.36 -56.12 -33.05
N MET A 274 1.05 -56.81 -33.97
CA MET A 274 0.51 -57.92 -34.76
C MET A 274 0.42 -59.21 -33.92
N ASN A 275 -0.47 -60.14 -34.29
CA ASN A 275 -0.54 -61.47 -33.67
C ASN A 275 0.70 -62.30 -34.09
N PRO A 276 1.68 -62.54 -33.20
CA PRO A 276 2.92 -63.23 -33.58
C PRO A 276 2.63 -64.65 -34.08
N HIS A 277 1.58 -65.28 -33.55
CA HIS A 277 1.13 -66.61 -33.98
C HIS A 277 0.75 -66.63 -35.46
N PHE A 278 0.02 -65.62 -35.94
CA PHE A 278 -0.35 -65.53 -37.36
C PHE A 278 0.89 -65.45 -38.27
N ILE A 279 1.88 -64.64 -37.89
CA ILE A 279 3.15 -64.52 -38.63
C ILE A 279 3.86 -65.87 -38.71
N PHE A 280 4.02 -66.57 -37.57
CA PHE A 280 4.63 -67.90 -37.55
C PHE A 280 3.86 -68.90 -38.42
N ASN A 281 2.52 -68.87 -38.37
CA ASN A 281 1.69 -69.77 -39.17
C ASN A 281 1.80 -69.50 -40.67
N CYS A 282 1.86 -68.23 -41.09
CA CYS A 282 2.10 -67.88 -42.49
C CYS A 282 3.45 -68.39 -42.97
N LEU A 283 4.52 -68.19 -42.19
CA LEU A 283 5.85 -68.69 -42.52
C LEU A 283 5.91 -70.22 -42.59
N SER A 284 5.26 -70.93 -41.66
CA SER A 284 5.15 -72.39 -41.69
C SER A 284 4.37 -72.90 -42.91
N SER A 285 3.36 -72.16 -43.36
CA SER A 285 2.55 -72.51 -44.53
C SER A 285 3.34 -72.35 -45.82
N ILE A 286 4.11 -71.25 -45.94
CA ILE A 286 5.05 -71.03 -47.04
C ILE A 286 6.05 -72.20 -47.10
N ASN A 287 6.64 -72.57 -45.96
CA ASN A 287 7.57 -73.70 -45.89
C ASN A 287 6.89 -75.02 -46.31
N LYS A 288 5.63 -75.24 -45.93
CA LYS A 288 4.86 -76.44 -46.32
C LYS A 288 4.60 -76.51 -47.82
N PHE A 289 4.27 -75.41 -48.49
CA PHE A 289 4.09 -75.38 -49.95
C PHE A 289 5.41 -75.62 -50.68
N ILE A 290 6.52 -75.04 -50.20
CA ILE A 290 7.87 -75.29 -50.73
C ILE A 290 8.23 -76.78 -50.60
N LEU A 291 8.01 -77.40 -49.44
CA LEU A 291 8.27 -78.83 -49.21
C LEU A 291 7.38 -79.76 -50.05
N LYS A 292 6.25 -79.27 -50.56
CA LYS A 292 5.34 -80.00 -51.46
C LYS A 292 5.65 -79.76 -52.95
N GLU A 293 6.72 -79.03 -53.27
CA GLU A 293 7.08 -78.61 -54.63
C GLU A 293 6.00 -77.77 -55.34
N ASP A 294 5.11 -77.13 -54.56
CA ASP A 294 4.06 -76.22 -55.07
C ASP A 294 4.56 -74.76 -55.03
N THR A 295 5.52 -74.47 -55.91
CA THR A 295 6.23 -73.19 -55.92
C THR A 295 5.35 -72.00 -56.29
N ASP A 296 4.34 -72.22 -57.13
CA ASP A 296 3.43 -71.17 -57.58
C ASP A 296 2.49 -70.73 -56.44
N THR A 297 1.89 -71.68 -55.71
CA THR A 297 1.07 -71.37 -54.53
C THR A 297 1.93 -70.75 -53.42
N ALA A 298 3.17 -71.20 -53.23
CA ALA A 298 4.09 -70.58 -52.28
C ALA A 298 4.40 -69.10 -52.61
N SER A 299 4.61 -68.79 -53.90
CA SER A 299 4.88 -67.42 -54.38
C SER A 299 3.67 -66.50 -54.26
N ASP A 300 2.47 -66.98 -54.63
CA ASP A 300 1.23 -66.22 -54.45
C ASP A 300 0.95 -65.95 -52.96
N TYR A 301 1.11 -66.96 -52.11
CA TYR A 301 0.93 -66.84 -50.67
C TYR A 301 1.92 -65.85 -50.03
N LEU A 302 3.19 -65.87 -50.44
CA LEU A 302 4.20 -64.90 -49.99
C LEU A 302 3.88 -63.46 -50.44
N THR A 303 3.34 -63.30 -51.65
CA THR A 303 2.97 -61.99 -52.20
C THR A 303 1.78 -61.40 -51.43
N ARG A 304 0.74 -62.20 -51.17
CA ARG A 304 -0.42 -61.81 -50.34
C ARG A 304 -0.01 -61.51 -48.90
N PHE A 305 0.87 -62.34 -48.32
CA PHE A 305 1.45 -62.09 -46.99
C PHE A 305 2.17 -60.73 -46.94
N SER A 306 3.05 -60.47 -47.90
CA SER A 306 3.81 -59.21 -47.96
C SER A 306 2.90 -57.99 -48.10
N ARG A 307 1.83 -58.10 -48.90
CA ARG A 307 0.81 -57.05 -49.03
C ARG A 307 0.08 -56.82 -47.71
N LEU A 308 -0.41 -57.88 -47.05
CA LEU A 308 -1.10 -57.78 -45.77
C LEU A 308 -0.22 -57.12 -44.69
N ILE A 309 1.05 -57.53 -44.56
CA ILE A 309 1.98 -56.95 -43.59
C ILE A 309 2.24 -55.47 -43.87
N ARG A 310 2.44 -55.10 -45.14
CA ARG A 310 2.63 -53.70 -45.51
C ARG A 310 1.40 -52.87 -45.15
N THR A 311 0.20 -53.35 -45.49
CA THR A 311 -1.05 -52.64 -45.18
C THR A 311 -1.26 -52.49 -43.68
N VAL A 312 -1.03 -53.54 -42.89
CA VAL A 312 -1.10 -53.48 -41.42
C VAL A 312 -0.12 -52.46 -40.83
N LEU A 313 1.14 -52.46 -41.27
CA LEU A 313 2.16 -51.53 -40.77
C LEU A 313 1.85 -50.08 -41.13
N THR A 314 1.42 -49.81 -42.37
CA THR A 314 1.01 -48.47 -42.81
C THR A 314 -0.19 -47.97 -42.01
N ASN A 315 -1.21 -48.81 -41.86
CA ASN A 315 -2.48 -48.44 -41.21
C ASN A 315 -2.35 -48.33 -39.68
N SER A 316 -1.39 -49.02 -39.06
CA SER A 316 -1.13 -48.94 -37.62
C SER A 316 -0.67 -47.55 -37.15
N GLN A 317 -0.13 -46.72 -38.05
CA GLN A 317 0.28 -45.33 -37.75
C GLN A 317 -0.90 -44.37 -37.68
N LEU A 318 -2.02 -44.73 -38.32
CA LEU A 318 -3.23 -43.91 -38.39
C LEU A 318 -4.15 -44.21 -37.21
N SER A 319 -4.92 -43.20 -36.79
CA SER A 319 -5.93 -43.36 -35.74
C SER A 319 -7.21 -44.03 -36.25
N LEU A 320 -7.57 -43.73 -37.49
CA LEU A 320 -8.70 -44.29 -38.22
C LEU A 320 -8.26 -44.54 -39.66
N ILE A 321 -8.84 -45.57 -40.27
CA ILE A 321 -8.67 -45.89 -41.69
C ILE A 321 -10.04 -45.96 -42.37
N PRO A 322 -10.10 -45.74 -43.70
CA PRO A 322 -11.29 -46.03 -44.47
C PRO A 322 -11.78 -47.47 -44.26
N LEU A 323 -13.09 -47.67 -44.24
CA LEU A 323 -13.70 -49.00 -44.15
C LEU A 323 -13.26 -49.89 -45.32
N SER A 324 -13.00 -49.31 -46.50
CA SER A 324 -12.42 -50.02 -47.65
C SER A 324 -11.11 -50.71 -47.31
N ASP A 325 -10.24 -50.05 -46.55
CA ASP A 325 -8.92 -50.56 -46.20
C ASP A 325 -9.03 -51.68 -45.14
N GLU A 326 -9.96 -51.55 -44.19
CA GLU A 326 -10.27 -52.63 -43.25
C GLU A 326 -10.85 -53.85 -43.98
N ILE A 327 -11.76 -53.65 -44.93
CA ILE A 327 -12.34 -54.73 -45.74
C ILE A 327 -11.24 -55.44 -46.54
N GLU A 328 -10.31 -54.69 -47.15
CA GLU A 328 -9.19 -55.28 -47.89
C GLU A 328 -8.29 -56.11 -46.97
N MET A 329 -7.96 -55.60 -45.78
CA MET A 329 -7.16 -56.34 -44.80
C MET A 329 -7.86 -57.63 -44.34
N VAL A 330 -9.16 -57.57 -44.05
CA VAL A 330 -9.96 -58.76 -43.70
C VAL A 330 -10.01 -59.74 -44.87
N ARG A 331 -10.22 -59.27 -46.10
CA ARG A 331 -10.22 -60.14 -47.30
C ARG A 331 -8.89 -60.86 -47.48
N LEU A 332 -7.77 -60.13 -47.46
CA LEU A 332 -6.43 -60.72 -47.58
C LEU A 332 -6.17 -61.73 -46.47
N TYR A 333 -6.61 -61.44 -45.24
CA TYR A 333 -6.50 -62.39 -44.13
C TYR A 333 -7.31 -63.66 -44.36
N LEU A 334 -8.59 -63.54 -44.76
CA LEU A 334 -9.47 -64.69 -45.01
C LEU A 334 -8.98 -65.57 -46.16
N GLU A 335 -8.47 -64.97 -47.24
CA GLU A 335 -7.87 -65.70 -48.36
C GLU A 335 -6.65 -66.52 -47.92
N MET A 336 -5.77 -65.91 -47.12
CA MET A 336 -4.58 -66.57 -46.59
C MET A 336 -4.96 -67.76 -45.68
N GLU A 337 -5.93 -67.57 -44.79
CA GLU A 337 -6.41 -68.66 -43.92
C GLU A 337 -7.10 -69.78 -44.72
N ARG A 338 -7.89 -69.44 -45.74
CA ARG A 338 -8.54 -70.39 -46.66
C ARG A 338 -7.52 -71.27 -47.38
N LEU A 339 -6.48 -70.66 -47.96
CA LEU A 339 -5.39 -71.38 -48.62
C LEU A 339 -4.64 -72.30 -47.64
N ARG A 340 -4.37 -71.81 -46.41
CA ARG A 340 -3.67 -72.60 -45.39
C ARG A 340 -4.42 -73.87 -45.01
N PHE A 341 -5.74 -73.78 -44.96
CA PHE A 341 -6.62 -74.90 -44.64
C PHE A 341 -7.18 -75.63 -45.86
N SER A 342 -6.55 -75.45 -47.02
CA SER A 342 -6.87 -76.19 -48.26
C SER A 342 -8.36 -76.11 -48.61
N ASP A 343 -8.90 -74.89 -48.59
CA ASP A 343 -10.29 -74.59 -48.97
C ASP A 343 -11.37 -75.26 -48.11
N SER A 344 -11.05 -75.60 -46.85
CA SER A 344 -11.99 -76.21 -45.90
C SER A 344 -13.16 -75.30 -45.49
N PHE A 345 -13.10 -74.02 -45.84
CA PHE A 345 -14.19 -73.08 -45.67
C PHE A 345 -14.26 -72.09 -46.83
N ASP A 346 -15.47 -71.61 -47.09
CA ASP A 346 -15.72 -70.45 -47.96
C ASP A 346 -16.11 -69.22 -47.12
N TYR A 347 -15.88 -68.05 -47.68
CA TYR A 347 -16.26 -66.80 -47.04
C TYR A 347 -16.97 -65.88 -48.04
N ASN A 348 -17.82 -65.01 -47.51
CA ASN A 348 -18.47 -63.96 -48.28
C ASN A 348 -18.42 -62.64 -47.51
N ILE A 349 -18.08 -61.55 -48.20
CA ILE A 349 -18.09 -60.19 -47.64
C ILE A 349 -19.13 -59.40 -48.43
N ILE A 350 -20.24 -59.08 -47.76
CA ILE A 350 -21.36 -58.35 -48.34
C ILE A 350 -21.50 -57.02 -47.61
N TYR A 351 -21.70 -55.95 -48.35
CA TYR A 351 -22.08 -54.66 -47.79
C TYR A 351 -23.21 -54.07 -48.63
N GLU A 352 -24.12 -53.33 -47.99
CA GLU A 352 -25.23 -52.68 -48.68
C GLU A 352 -24.72 -51.61 -49.65
N ASN A 353 -25.37 -51.44 -50.81
CA ASN A 353 -24.98 -50.45 -51.83
C ASN A 353 -25.02 -48.99 -51.33
N THR A 354 -25.65 -48.74 -50.19
CA THR A 354 -25.71 -47.44 -49.50
C THR A 354 -24.42 -47.09 -48.75
N ILE A 355 -23.49 -48.04 -48.63
CA ILE A 355 -22.21 -47.86 -47.93
C ILE A 355 -21.15 -47.33 -48.87
N GLU A 356 -20.77 -46.07 -48.70
CA GLU A 356 -19.55 -45.51 -49.29
C GLU A 356 -18.34 -45.87 -48.42
N SER A 357 -17.71 -47.02 -48.68
CA SER A 357 -16.64 -47.57 -47.81
C SER A 357 -15.39 -46.67 -47.71
N GLU A 358 -15.19 -45.73 -48.64
CA GLU A 358 -14.08 -44.78 -48.61
C GLU A 358 -14.32 -43.59 -47.65
N THR A 359 -15.58 -43.28 -47.33
CA THR A 359 -15.96 -42.11 -46.51
C THR A 359 -16.23 -42.47 -45.04
N ILE A 360 -16.39 -43.76 -44.74
CA ILE A 360 -16.55 -44.27 -43.38
C ILE A 360 -15.18 -44.62 -42.79
N TYR A 361 -14.89 -44.06 -41.61
CA TYR A 361 -13.62 -44.25 -40.92
C TYR A 361 -13.79 -45.07 -39.65
N ILE A 362 -13.01 -46.14 -39.53
CA ILE A 362 -13.02 -47.02 -38.36
C ILE A 362 -11.60 -47.28 -37.83
N PRO A 363 -11.44 -47.67 -36.56
CA PRO A 363 -10.16 -48.12 -36.04
C PRO A 363 -9.59 -49.28 -36.87
N PRO A 364 -8.28 -49.25 -37.21
CA PRO A 364 -7.67 -50.34 -37.97
C PRO A 364 -7.67 -51.66 -37.20
N MET A 365 -7.78 -52.77 -37.93
CA MET A 365 -7.75 -54.15 -37.42
C MET A 365 -8.82 -54.40 -36.34
N LEU A 366 -10.02 -53.88 -36.56
CA LEU A 366 -11.15 -54.03 -35.66
C LEU A 366 -11.96 -55.30 -35.95
N LEU A 367 -12.15 -55.64 -37.22
CA LEU A 367 -12.96 -56.77 -37.67
C LEU A 367 -12.17 -58.08 -37.73
N GLN A 368 -10.87 -58.00 -38.05
CA GLN A 368 -9.99 -59.16 -38.20
C GLN A 368 -10.03 -60.12 -37.00
N PRO A 369 -9.97 -59.69 -35.73
CA PRO A 369 -9.95 -60.62 -34.59
C PRO A 369 -11.25 -61.43 -34.46
N PHE A 370 -12.40 -60.89 -34.86
CA PHE A 370 -13.65 -61.63 -34.86
C PHE A 370 -13.70 -62.68 -35.98
N CYS A 371 -13.16 -62.35 -37.15
CA CYS A 371 -12.99 -63.31 -38.26
C CYS A 371 -12.01 -64.43 -37.89
N GLU A 372 -10.89 -64.09 -37.22
CA GLU A 372 -9.93 -65.06 -36.69
C GLU A 372 -10.62 -66.03 -35.72
N ASN A 373 -11.38 -65.51 -34.75
CA ASN A 373 -12.08 -66.39 -33.81
C ASN A 373 -13.10 -67.31 -34.50
N ALA A 374 -13.84 -66.81 -35.49
CA ALA A 374 -14.81 -67.59 -36.24
C ALA A 374 -14.16 -68.78 -36.97
N ILE A 375 -13.01 -68.56 -37.59
CA ILE A 375 -12.25 -69.62 -38.28
C ILE A 375 -11.69 -70.62 -37.25
N TRP A 376 -10.89 -70.14 -36.31
CA TRP A 376 -10.09 -70.99 -35.43
C TRP A 376 -10.92 -71.75 -34.40
N HIS A 377 -11.96 -71.13 -33.85
CA HIS A 377 -12.80 -71.75 -32.81
C HIS A 377 -14.11 -72.30 -33.35
N GLY A 378 -14.60 -71.80 -34.48
CA GLY A 378 -15.82 -72.28 -35.12
C GLY A 378 -15.54 -73.30 -36.22
N LEU A 379 -14.97 -72.83 -37.33
CA LEU A 379 -14.92 -73.59 -38.59
C LEU A 379 -13.90 -74.74 -38.58
N MET A 380 -12.73 -74.55 -37.98
CA MET A 380 -11.66 -75.57 -38.00
C MET A 380 -11.98 -76.87 -37.25
N HIS A 381 -12.98 -76.84 -36.38
CA HIS A 381 -13.43 -78.00 -35.62
C HIS A 381 -14.71 -78.64 -36.18
N LYS A 382 -15.26 -78.07 -37.26
CA LYS A 382 -16.46 -78.58 -37.93
C LYS A 382 -16.10 -79.75 -38.85
N GLN A 383 -16.99 -80.74 -38.95
CA GLN A 383 -16.95 -81.70 -40.05
C GLN A 383 -17.77 -81.19 -41.24
N GLY A 384 -17.16 -81.18 -42.43
CA GLY A 384 -17.75 -80.63 -43.66
C GLY A 384 -17.31 -79.19 -43.96
N GLN A 385 -17.84 -78.61 -45.04
CA GLN A 385 -17.46 -77.29 -45.52
C GLN A 385 -17.89 -76.19 -44.53
N GLY A 386 -16.93 -75.38 -44.09
CA GLY A 386 -17.18 -74.19 -43.29
C GLY A 386 -17.69 -73.02 -44.15
N LYS A 387 -18.45 -72.11 -43.55
CA LYS A 387 -18.91 -70.87 -44.17
C LYS A 387 -18.79 -69.71 -43.20
N LEU A 388 -18.19 -68.61 -43.64
CA LEU A 388 -18.11 -67.35 -42.92
C LEU A 388 -18.77 -66.22 -43.73
N ASP A 389 -19.83 -65.62 -43.19
CA ASP A 389 -20.48 -64.46 -43.80
C ASP A 389 -20.15 -63.20 -42.99
N VAL A 390 -19.56 -62.21 -43.65
CA VAL A 390 -19.30 -60.87 -43.10
C VAL A 390 -20.24 -59.90 -43.79
N THR A 391 -21.24 -59.40 -43.08
CA THR A 391 -22.24 -58.46 -43.61
C THR A 391 -22.08 -57.09 -42.96
N MET A 392 -22.10 -56.03 -43.75
CA MET A 392 -22.02 -54.65 -43.27
C MET A 392 -23.25 -53.87 -43.73
N SER A 393 -23.89 -53.16 -42.81
CA SER A 393 -25.08 -52.33 -43.04
C SER A 393 -24.96 -51.05 -42.23
N VAL A 394 -25.64 -49.99 -42.64
CA VAL A 394 -25.76 -48.76 -41.82
C VAL A 394 -27.17 -48.71 -41.26
N VAL A 395 -27.27 -48.80 -39.93
CA VAL A 395 -28.55 -48.80 -39.20
C VAL A 395 -28.49 -47.72 -38.13
N ASN A 396 -29.43 -46.76 -38.15
CA ASN A 396 -29.52 -45.66 -37.18
C ASN A 396 -28.19 -44.88 -37.02
N ASP A 397 -27.56 -44.47 -38.12
CA ASP A 397 -26.27 -43.75 -38.15
C ASP A 397 -25.09 -44.51 -37.50
N GLN A 398 -25.22 -45.83 -37.39
CA GLN A 398 -24.16 -46.73 -36.93
C GLN A 398 -23.82 -47.73 -38.03
N LEU A 399 -22.53 -47.96 -38.25
CA LEU A 399 -22.05 -49.08 -39.02
C LEU A 399 -22.25 -50.34 -38.19
N GLN A 400 -23.12 -51.24 -38.66
CA GLN A 400 -23.32 -52.55 -38.09
C GLN A 400 -22.57 -53.58 -38.94
N CYS A 401 -21.56 -54.21 -38.33
CA CYS A 401 -20.82 -55.33 -38.91
C CYS A 401 -21.26 -56.63 -38.25
N VAL A 402 -21.76 -57.55 -39.03
CA VAL A 402 -22.21 -58.88 -38.61
C VAL A 402 -21.26 -59.92 -39.16
N ILE A 403 -20.68 -60.74 -38.29
CA ILE A 403 -19.78 -61.84 -38.66
C ILE A 403 -20.43 -63.12 -38.17
N ALA A 404 -20.89 -63.96 -39.10
CA ALA A 404 -21.61 -65.19 -38.81
C ALA A 404 -20.87 -66.41 -39.40
N ASP A 405 -20.61 -67.40 -38.56
CA ASP A 405 -20.06 -68.69 -38.98
C ASP A 405 -21.08 -69.82 -38.80
N ASN A 406 -20.90 -70.91 -39.56
CA ASN A 406 -21.67 -72.15 -39.42
C ASN A 406 -20.91 -73.26 -38.65
N GLY A 407 -20.00 -72.86 -37.76
CA GLY A 407 -19.09 -73.75 -37.03
C GLY A 407 -19.74 -74.57 -35.93
N ILE A 408 -18.93 -75.02 -34.96
CA ILE A 408 -19.39 -75.91 -33.88
C ILE A 408 -20.16 -75.20 -32.74
N GLY A 409 -20.23 -73.86 -32.76
CA GLY A 409 -20.83 -73.06 -31.70
C GLY A 409 -19.95 -72.87 -30.46
N ARG A 410 -20.36 -71.96 -29.58
CA ARG A 410 -19.53 -71.48 -28.46
C ARG A 410 -19.30 -72.51 -27.37
N GLU A 411 -20.33 -73.28 -27.01
CA GLU A 411 -20.28 -74.27 -25.94
C GLU A 411 -19.30 -75.40 -26.26
N LYS A 412 -19.44 -76.01 -27.45
CA LYS A 412 -18.53 -77.06 -27.93
C LYS A 412 -17.09 -76.54 -28.09
N ALA A 413 -16.91 -75.29 -28.55
CA ALA A 413 -15.59 -74.68 -28.64
C ALA A 413 -14.93 -74.48 -27.26
N ALA A 414 -15.72 -74.14 -26.23
CA ALA A 414 -15.23 -74.01 -24.86
C ALA A 414 -14.81 -75.37 -24.25
N GLU A 415 -15.59 -76.43 -24.48
CA GLU A 415 -15.27 -77.79 -24.04
C GLU A 415 -13.96 -78.31 -24.65
N MET A 416 -13.72 -78.02 -25.93
CA MET A 416 -12.49 -78.41 -26.63
C MET A 416 -11.25 -77.66 -26.10
N LYS A 417 -11.40 -76.38 -25.72
CA LYS A 417 -10.30 -75.60 -25.08
C LYS A 417 -9.86 -76.20 -23.74
N THR A 418 -10.79 -76.70 -22.94
CA THR A 418 -10.48 -77.36 -21.66
C THR A 418 -9.76 -78.69 -21.81
N LYS A 419 -10.00 -79.44 -22.91
CA LYS A 419 -9.38 -80.75 -23.15
C LYS A 419 -7.95 -80.66 -23.72
N SER A 420 -7.61 -79.60 -24.46
CA SER A 420 -6.33 -79.47 -25.16
C SER A 420 -5.17 -78.92 -24.33
N GLY A 421 -5.37 -78.55 -23.05
CA GLY A 421 -4.31 -78.12 -22.12
C GLY A 421 -3.57 -76.81 -22.46
N VAL A 422 -3.74 -76.25 -23.66
CA VAL A 422 -3.12 -75.00 -24.09
C VAL A 422 -3.97 -73.81 -23.60
N LYS A 423 -3.50 -73.12 -22.55
CA LYS A 423 -4.00 -71.79 -22.15
C LYS A 423 -3.57 -70.73 -23.17
N GLN A 424 -4.06 -70.80 -24.40
CA GLN A 424 -3.94 -69.69 -25.34
C GLN A 424 -4.95 -68.62 -24.90
N LYS A 425 -4.51 -67.65 -24.09
CA LYS A 425 -5.32 -66.49 -23.73
C LYS A 425 -5.75 -65.80 -25.04
N SER A 426 -7.03 -65.50 -25.17
CA SER A 426 -7.64 -64.81 -26.32
C SER A 426 -7.16 -63.36 -26.42
N PHE A 427 -5.88 -63.19 -26.74
CA PHE A 427 -5.18 -61.90 -26.76
C PHE A 427 -5.78 -60.96 -27.81
N GLY A 428 -6.25 -61.50 -28.95
CA GLY A 428 -6.93 -60.75 -30.00
C GLY A 428 -8.19 -60.03 -29.51
N LEU A 429 -9.13 -60.73 -28.86
CA LEU A 429 -10.36 -60.11 -28.35
C LEU A 429 -10.11 -59.07 -27.25
N LYS A 430 -9.09 -59.29 -26.41
CA LYS A 430 -8.71 -58.33 -25.37
C LYS A 430 -8.25 -57.02 -26.00
N ILE A 431 -7.38 -57.10 -27.02
CA ILE A 431 -6.90 -55.94 -27.77
C ILE A 431 -8.06 -55.24 -28.49
N THR A 432 -8.96 -55.98 -29.13
CA THR A 432 -10.15 -55.41 -29.79
C THR A 432 -11.05 -54.67 -28.81
N THR A 433 -11.23 -55.21 -27.60
CA THR A 433 -12.02 -54.59 -26.54
C THR A 433 -11.36 -53.30 -26.03
N GLU A 434 -10.03 -53.31 -25.83
CA GLU A 434 -9.25 -52.12 -25.47
C GLU A 434 -9.31 -51.05 -26.59
N ARG A 435 -9.27 -51.45 -27.87
CA ARG A 435 -9.42 -50.55 -29.03
C ARG A 435 -10.82 -49.93 -29.10
N LEU A 436 -11.88 -50.71 -28.88
CA LEU A 436 -13.25 -50.19 -28.82
C LEU A 436 -13.46 -49.24 -27.64
N ALA A 437 -12.91 -49.58 -26.47
CA ALA A 437 -12.97 -48.70 -25.30
C ALA A 437 -12.26 -47.35 -25.56
N LEU A 438 -11.09 -47.38 -26.22
CA LEU A 438 -10.38 -46.17 -26.63
C LEU A 438 -11.14 -45.37 -27.68
N PHE A 439 -11.81 -46.03 -28.63
CA PHE A 439 -12.69 -45.36 -29.61
C PHE A 439 -13.88 -44.65 -28.95
N ASN A 440 -14.40 -45.22 -27.85
CA ASN A 440 -15.53 -44.68 -27.08
C ASN A 440 -15.14 -43.58 -26.06
N ASN A 441 -13.85 -43.29 -25.83
CA ASN A 441 -13.41 -42.37 -24.77
C ASN A 441 -13.75 -40.88 -24.98
N GLU A 442 -14.49 -40.54 -26.04
CA GLU A 442 -15.22 -39.28 -26.17
C GLU A 442 -16.70 -39.48 -25.77
N LYS A 443 -16.95 -39.58 -24.46
CA LYS A 443 -18.26 -39.55 -23.80
C LYS A 443 -19.41 -40.31 -24.51
N SER A 444 -19.71 -41.49 -23.95
CA SER A 444 -20.85 -42.42 -24.17
C SER A 444 -20.42 -43.69 -24.90
N ALA A 445 -20.73 -44.84 -24.30
CA ALA A 445 -20.38 -46.18 -24.79
C ALA A 445 -21.29 -46.57 -25.98
N ASP A 446 -21.10 -45.90 -27.11
CA ASP A 446 -22.01 -46.04 -28.26
C ASP A 446 -21.58 -47.17 -29.21
N SER A 447 -20.30 -47.55 -29.21
CA SER A 447 -19.81 -48.68 -30.02
C SER A 447 -19.55 -49.91 -29.16
N PHE A 448 -20.20 -51.03 -29.48
CA PHE A 448 -20.12 -52.26 -28.71
C PHE A 448 -20.25 -53.47 -29.62
N PHE A 449 -19.82 -54.63 -29.13
CA PHE A 449 -20.10 -55.91 -29.78
C PHE A 449 -20.91 -56.81 -28.87
N ARG A 450 -21.72 -57.67 -29.47
CA ARG A 450 -22.40 -58.78 -28.82
C ARG A 450 -22.17 -60.06 -29.61
N THR A 451 -22.26 -61.18 -28.92
CA THR A 451 -22.09 -62.51 -29.52
C THR A 451 -23.32 -63.36 -29.21
N GLU A 452 -23.89 -63.94 -30.25
CA GLU A 452 -25.10 -64.75 -30.25
C GLU A 452 -24.78 -66.12 -30.87
N ASP A 453 -25.47 -67.18 -30.44
CA ASP A 453 -25.36 -68.49 -31.08
C ASP A 453 -26.33 -68.57 -32.27
N VAL A 454 -25.90 -69.24 -33.35
CA VAL A 454 -26.76 -69.52 -34.51
C VAL A 454 -27.39 -70.89 -34.29
N LEU A 455 -28.70 -70.98 -34.47
CA LEU A 455 -29.46 -72.23 -34.34
C LEU A 455 -29.81 -72.79 -35.73
N ASP A 456 -29.75 -74.11 -35.89
CA ASP A 456 -30.27 -74.81 -37.07
C ASP A 456 -31.80 -74.96 -37.03
N GLN A 457 -32.36 -75.57 -38.08
CA GLN A 457 -33.80 -75.82 -38.21
C GLN A 457 -34.36 -76.74 -37.11
N ASP A 458 -33.49 -77.52 -36.46
CA ASP A 458 -33.83 -78.45 -35.37
C ASP A 458 -33.61 -77.82 -33.98
N GLY A 459 -33.20 -76.55 -33.91
CA GLY A 459 -32.94 -75.81 -32.68
C GLY A 459 -31.59 -76.11 -32.02
N ASN A 460 -30.69 -76.83 -32.68
CA ASN A 460 -29.34 -77.08 -32.18
C ASN A 460 -28.39 -75.96 -32.57
N ILE A 461 -27.35 -75.74 -31.75
CA ILE A 461 -26.32 -74.75 -32.04
C ILE A 461 -25.52 -75.18 -33.27
N SER A 462 -25.54 -74.35 -34.30
CA SER A 462 -24.96 -74.59 -35.62
C SER A 462 -23.95 -73.53 -36.05
N GLY A 463 -23.50 -72.66 -35.14
CA GLY A 463 -22.53 -71.61 -35.43
C GLY A 463 -22.53 -70.46 -34.42
N THR A 464 -21.73 -69.44 -34.68
CA THR A 464 -21.66 -68.22 -33.86
C THR A 464 -21.89 -66.97 -34.72
N LYS A 465 -22.57 -65.97 -34.16
CA LYS A 465 -22.79 -64.66 -34.77
C LYS A 465 -22.27 -63.56 -33.87
N VAL A 466 -21.37 -62.73 -34.37
CA VAL A 466 -20.90 -61.51 -33.70
C VAL A 466 -21.53 -60.31 -34.39
N ILE A 467 -22.13 -59.40 -33.61
CA ILE A 467 -22.70 -58.15 -34.09
C ILE A 467 -21.93 -57.02 -33.44
N LEU A 468 -21.22 -56.25 -34.26
CA LEU A 468 -20.45 -55.08 -33.86
C LEU A 468 -21.17 -53.83 -34.38
N ASN A 469 -21.57 -52.94 -33.47
CA ASN A 469 -22.11 -51.63 -33.81
C ASN A 469 -21.04 -50.57 -33.56
N ILE A 470 -20.76 -49.76 -34.58
CA ILE A 470 -19.74 -48.71 -34.56
C ILE A 470 -20.42 -47.40 -34.92
N LYS A 471 -20.33 -46.40 -34.04
CA LYS A 471 -20.82 -45.07 -34.34
C LYS A 471 -19.97 -44.42 -35.43
N LEU A 472 -20.61 -43.92 -36.48
CA LEU A 472 -19.93 -43.21 -37.56
C LEU A 472 -19.41 -41.86 -37.05
N LYS A 473 -18.10 -41.62 -37.17
CA LYS A 473 -17.51 -40.29 -37.05
C LYS A 473 -17.28 -39.75 -38.45
N GLN A 474 -18.11 -38.80 -38.89
CA GLN A 474 -17.79 -37.99 -40.07
C GLN A 474 -16.58 -37.12 -39.71
N GLN A 475 -15.50 -37.15 -40.49
CA GLN A 475 -14.37 -36.26 -40.26
C GLN A 475 -14.84 -34.81 -40.47
N ALA A 476 -14.77 -34.01 -39.40
CA ALA A 476 -14.76 -32.57 -39.55
C ALA A 476 -13.49 -32.17 -40.33
N THR A 477 -13.70 -31.36 -41.34
CA THR A 477 -12.76 -30.70 -42.25
C THR A 477 -11.34 -30.51 -41.71
N THR A 478 -10.38 -31.05 -42.45
CA THR A 478 -8.97 -30.65 -42.63
C THR A 478 -8.37 -29.76 -41.52
N GLN A 479 -7.54 -30.37 -40.65
CA GLN A 479 -6.52 -29.63 -39.92
C GLN A 479 -5.55 -29.01 -40.94
N THR A 480 -5.61 -27.69 -41.09
CA THR A 480 -4.59 -26.90 -41.77
C THR A 480 -3.23 -27.16 -41.15
N VAL A 481 -2.30 -27.66 -41.98
CA VAL A 481 -0.88 -27.70 -41.70
C VAL A 481 -0.41 -26.27 -41.42
N ASN A 482 0.01 -25.99 -40.19
CA ASN A 482 0.71 -24.76 -39.85
C ASN A 482 2.12 -24.84 -40.47
N GLU A 483 2.36 -24.08 -41.54
CA GLU A 483 3.73 -23.73 -41.95
C GLU A 483 4.32 -22.73 -40.94
N PRO A 484 5.60 -22.88 -40.54
CA PRO A 484 6.30 -21.89 -39.73
C PRO A 484 6.75 -20.71 -40.60
N ALA A 485 6.43 -19.50 -40.15
CA ALA A 485 7.06 -18.25 -40.63
C ALA A 485 8.26 -17.87 -39.75
#